data_AF-A0A9E0NIF5-F1
#
_entry.id   AF-A0A9E0NIF5-F1
#
_cell.length_a   1.000
_cell.length_b   1.000
_cell.length_c   1.000
_cell.angle_alpha   90.00
_cell.angle_beta   90.00
_cell.angle_gamma   90.00
#
_symmetry.space_group_name_H-M   'P 1'
#
loop_
_entity.id
_entity.type
_entity.pdbx_description
1 polymer ?
#
loop_
_entity_poly.entity_id
_entity_poly.type
_entity_poly.pdbx_seq_one_letter_code
_entity_poly.pdbx_strand_id
1 'polypeptide(L)'
;MNKILSPRETQGATRRDLVVGATLVGGALLVGCSPGDLLSVGAKEDFGAFGPFIKIGADGAVTVISKHIEFGQGNHAGLAAIVAEELDADWTKVKVEQAPAIAKVYANTGMGVQGTGGSSAISNSWTQLRQAGAGAKAMFVEAAANKWNAPAGEITVKDSVVSHAKSGKSATFAELLPEAGKIAPPKAPVLKDPKTFTLIGTDRVRRKDSQAKSDGTARFTQDVQLPDMLVAMVAHAPRYGAKVASFDATEAKKVAGVVEVYQIPTGVAVVAQNTWAARKGREALKVSWDESGAEKASSDTLAANYRQWAAGKGTLPEKTEWQAFETKGDAAKKVQGTIFETTYDFPFLAHAAMEPMNCVAQVGTGKAKLTFGSQIPTVDQLNTAKIVGMLPGAVEIETLFAGGSFGRRANFQSDYVAECVEIAKKVGKMRPVKLVWTREDDMAAGYFRPLTHHALKITLDKDGYPVSWRHRVVTQTLMKGSPIPTKGVDETTVEGTKGSPYLKATPVVDAQVLMPDVNIPVLWWRSVGATHTAFVMEHTIDQLARKAGKDPVAYRRTLYEKAGATRHLAVLNLAAEKAGWDKPAPAGWSRGIAVHESFGTLVAQVAEVKLVDGQPKVGRVITA
;
A
#
# COMPACT_ATOMS: atom_id res chain seq x y z
N MET A 1 41.37 -30.80 42.22
CA MET A 1 39.92 -30.52 42.09
C MET A 1 39.70 -29.01 42.14
N ASN A 2 38.74 -28.54 41.34
CA ASN A 2 38.12 -27.22 41.30
C ASN A 2 38.95 -26.04 40.73
N LYS A 3 38.70 -25.75 39.44
CA LYS A 3 38.87 -24.43 38.84
C LYS A 3 37.48 -23.81 38.61
N ILE A 4 37.31 -22.61 39.14
CA ILE A 4 36.11 -21.78 39.12
C ILE A 4 35.87 -21.25 37.69
N LEU A 5 34.64 -21.40 37.19
CA LEU A 5 34.18 -20.84 35.91
C LEU A 5 33.72 -19.39 36.11
N SER A 6 34.08 -18.50 35.17
CA SER A 6 33.63 -17.11 35.14
C SER A 6 32.19 -16.98 34.60
N PRO A 7 31.43 -15.93 34.97
CA PRO A 7 30.06 -15.74 34.52
C PRO A 7 30.02 -15.29 33.05
N ARG A 8 29.15 -15.93 32.27
CA ARG A 8 28.72 -15.45 30.95
C ARG A 8 28.03 -14.09 31.10
N GLU A 9 28.46 -13.11 30.31
CA GLU A 9 27.79 -11.82 30.16
C GLU A 9 26.39 -12.03 29.57
N THR A 10 25.37 -11.84 30.40
CA THR A 10 24.01 -11.55 29.93
C THR A 10 23.96 -10.08 29.51
N GLN A 11 23.86 -9.80 28.22
CA GLN A 11 23.49 -8.46 27.73
C GLN A 11 22.06 -8.13 28.20
N GLY A 12 21.96 -7.43 29.33
CA GLY A 12 20.73 -6.80 29.80
C GLY A 12 20.37 -5.57 28.95
N ALA A 13 19.11 -5.14 29.05
CA ALA A 13 18.62 -3.91 28.42
C ALA A 13 19.54 -2.72 28.74
N THR A 14 19.85 -1.89 27.74
CA THR A 14 20.72 -0.74 27.97
C THR A 14 20.01 0.31 28.85
N ARG A 15 20.75 1.19 29.55
CA ARG A 15 20.14 2.32 30.28
C ARG A 15 19.22 3.16 29.39
N ARG A 16 19.50 3.23 28.09
CA ARG A 16 18.66 3.91 27.10
C ARG A 16 17.34 3.17 26.89
N ASP A 17 17.37 1.85 26.73
CA ASP A 17 16.15 1.03 26.58
C ASP A 17 15.29 1.08 27.85
N LEU A 18 15.92 1.13 29.02
CA LEU A 18 15.23 1.26 30.31
C LEU A 18 14.58 2.64 30.49
N VAL A 19 15.27 3.72 30.11
CA VAL A 19 14.74 5.10 30.16
C VAL A 19 13.64 5.31 29.14
N VAL A 20 13.79 4.81 27.91
CA VAL A 20 12.77 4.88 26.85
C VAL A 20 11.55 4.01 27.20
N GLY A 21 11.76 2.82 27.76
CA GLY A 21 10.67 1.95 28.24
C GLY A 21 9.90 2.53 29.42
N ALA A 22 10.59 3.17 30.38
CA ALA A 22 9.96 3.82 31.53
C ALA A 22 9.22 5.12 31.14
N THR A 23 9.71 5.87 30.14
CA THR A 23 9.07 7.11 29.66
C THR A 23 7.82 6.85 28.81
N LEU A 24 7.74 5.74 28.06
CA LEU A 24 6.52 5.36 27.32
C LEU A 24 5.36 4.94 28.22
N VAL A 25 5.65 4.43 29.43
CA VAL A 25 4.62 4.12 30.45
C VAL A 25 4.31 5.35 31.34
N GLY A 26 5.26 6.29 31.49
CA GLY A 26 5.16 7.44 32.40
C GLY A 26 4.99 8.83 31.78
N GLY A 27 4.89 8.96 30.45
CA GLY A 27 4.59 10.23 29.77
C GLY A 27 5.70 11.29 29.73
N ALA A 28 6.96 10.94 29.98
CA ALA A 28 8.07 11.90 29.95
C ALA A 28 8.69 12.07 28.55
N LEU A 29 9.10 13.32 28.24
CA LEU A 29 9.61 13.76 26.94
C LEU A 29 11.00 13.15 26.64
N LEU A 30 11.14 12.35 25.58
CA LEU A 30 12.43 11.81 25.13
C LEU A 30 13.14 12.80 24.19
N VAL A 31 14.08 13.57 24.73
CA VAL A 31 14.96 14.45 23.95
C VAL A 31 16.00 13.60 23.20
N GLY A 32 16.10 13.75 21.88
CA GLY A 32 17.15 13.14 21.05
C GLY A 32 16.83 11.77 20.42
N CYS A 33 15.58 11.28 20.48
CA CYS A 33 15.15 10.10 19.73
C CYS A 33 14.43 10.48 18.44
N SER A 34 14.78 9.85 17.32
CA SER A 34 14.01 10.00 16.08
C SER A 34 12.66 9.28 16.19
N PRO A 35 11.64 9.65 15.37
CA PRO A 35 10.40 8.89 15.30
C PRO A 35 10.64 7.41 14.99
N GLY A 36 11.58 7.09 14.09
CA GLY A 36 11.95 5.72 13.77
C GLY A 36 12.53 4.94 14.97
N ASP A 37 13.32 5.61 15.83
CA ASP A 37 13.81 5.01 17.08
C ASP A 37 12.65 4.64 18.00
N LEU A 38 11.70 5.56 18.21
CA LEU A 38 10.52 5.34 19.07
C LEU A 38 9.61 4.21 18.54
N LEU A 39 9.45 4.14 17.23
CA LEU A 39 8.65 3.11 16.56
C LEU A 39 9.29 1.72 16.58
N SER A 40 10.60 1.64 16.85
CA SER A 40 11.36 0.37 16.83
C SER A 40 11.91 -0.01 18.20
N VAL A 41 11.50 0.67 19.27
CA VAL A 41 12.01 0.40 20.64
C VAL A 41 11.72 -1.05 21.00
N GLY A 42 12.75 -1.78 21.42
CA GLY A 42 12.66 -3.19 21.77
C GLY A 42 12.97 -4.17 20.63
N ALA A 43 13.13 -3.68 19.39
CA ALA A 43 13.55 -4.52 18.26
C ALA A 43 15.00 -4.99 18.44
N LYS A 44 15.25 -6.26 18.14
CA LYS A 44 16.59 -6.86 18.18
C LYS A 44 16.84 -7.55 16.85
N GLU A 45 17.74 -7.02 16.04
CA GLU A 45 18.16 -7.68 14.81
C GLU A 45 19.63 -7.40 14.50
N ASP A 46 20.33 -8.46 14.10
CA ASP A 46 21.68 -8.39 13.55
C ASP A 46 21.59 -8.52 12.03
N PHE A 47 22.01 -7.48 11.32
CA PHE A 47 21.90 -7.38 9.87
C PHE A 47 23.06 -8.04 9.12
N GLY A 48 24.07 -8.57 9.83
CA GLY A 48 25.24 -9.20 9.22
C GLY A 48 26.11 -8.24 8.40
N ALA A 49 27.12 -8.80 7.72
CA ALA A 49 28.19 -8.02 7.08
C ALA A 49 27.74 -7.17 5.89
N PHE A 50 26.69 -7.60 5.17
CA PHE A 50 26.20 -6.91 3.96
C PHE A 50 25.05 -5.93 4.25
N GLY A 51 24.78 -5.67 5.54
CA GLY A 51 23.77 -4.73 5.98
C GLY A 51 22.33 -5.23 5.81
N PRO A 52 21.33 -4.37 6.08
CA PRO A 52 19.95 -4.81 6.32
C PRO A 52 19.18 -5.28 5.09
N PHE A 53 19.71 -5.09 3.87
CA PHE A 53 18.99 -5.36 2.63
C PHE A 53 19.50 -6.58 1.87
N ILE A 54 20.64 -7.16 2.28
CA ILE A 54 21.31 -8.22 1.54
C ILE A 54 21.78 -9.30 2.52
N LYS A 55 21.40 -10.54 2.27
CA LYS A 55 22.02 -11.73 2.86
C LYS A 55 22.67 -12.54 1.74
N ILE A 56 23.85 -13.11 1.99
CA ILE A 56 24.51 -14.01 1.04
C ILE A 56 24.72 -15.35 1.72
N GLY A 57 24.14 -16.39 1.15
CA GLY A 57 24.25 -17.76 1.64
C GLY A 57 25.62 -18.36 1.37
N ALA A 58 25.97 -19.42 2.11
CA ALA A 58 27.21 -20.18 1.88
C ALA A 58 27.26 -20.83 0.49
N ASP A 59 26.11 -21.02 -0.17
CA ASP A 59 25.96 -21.48 -1.55
C ASP A 59 26.13 -20.34 -2.59
N GLY A 60 26.38 -19.11 -2.15
CA GLY A 60 26.47 -17.91 -2.97
C GLY A 60 25.13 -17.31 -3.38
N ALA A 61 24.00 -17.82 -2.86
CA ALA A 61 22.69 -17.26 -3.16
C ALA A 61 22.53 -15.87 -2.52
N VAL A 62 22.08 -14.89 -3.32
CA VAL A 62 21.84 -13.52 -2.87
C VAL A 62 20.37 -13.38 -2.48
N THR A 63 20.10 -13.12 -1.22
CA THR A 63 18.74 -12.88 -0.72
C THR A 63 18.54 -11.40 -0.45
N VAL A 64 17.58 -10.80 -1.17
CA VAL A 64 17.20 -9.40 -1.02
C VAL A 64 16.08 -9.28 0.00
N ILE A 65 16.29 -8.43 1.01
CA ILE A 65 15.30 -8.20 2.07
C ILE A 65 14.36 -7.07 1.65
N SER A 66 13.12 -7.41 1.29
CA SER A 66 12.12 -6.47 0.83
C SER A 66 11.37 -5.84 2.01
N LYS A 67 11.46 -4.51 2.14
CA LYS A 67 10.63 -3.74 3.08
C LYS A 67 9.18 -3.55 2.63
N HIS A 68 8.83 -3.99 1.42
CA HIS A 68 7.49 -3.88 0.85
C HIS A 68 6.86 -5.25 0.66
N ILE A 69 5.59 -5.40 1.06
CA ILE A 69 4.85 -6.66 0.95
C ILE A 69 4.54 -6.97 -0.52
N GLU A 70 4.57 -8.26 -0.86
CA GLU A 70 4.11 -8.78 -2.15
C GLU A 70 2.69 -9.35 -2.03
N PHE A 71 1.74 -8.71 -2.70
CA PHE A 71 0.32 -9.10 -2.70
C PHE A 71 -0.29 -9.15 -4.11
N GLY A 72 0.53 -9.43 -5.12
CA GLY A 72 0.15 -9.58 -6.53
C GLY A 72 0.84 -8.60 -7.50
N GLN A 73 1.46 -7.55 -6.97
CA GLN A 73 2.00 -6.43 -7.77
C GLN A 73 3.38 -6.68 -8.40
N GLY A 74 4.13 -7.69 -7.94
CA GLY A 74 5.44 -8.04 -8.52
C GLY A 74 6.59 -7.14 -8.09
N ASN A 75 6.45 -6.43 -6.96
CA ASN A 75 7.48 -5.50 -6.51
C ASN A 75 8.77 -6.23 -6.09
N HIS A 76 8.66 -7.47 -5.59
CA HIS A 76 9.80 -8.26 -5.12
C HIS A 76 10.82 -8.45 -6.24
N ALA A 77 10.36 -8.74 -7.46
CA ALA A 77 11.25 -8.90 -8.61
C ALA A 77 11.95 -7.58 -8.97
N GLY A 78 11.23 -6.46 -8.98
CA GLY A 78 11.82 -5.15 -9.27
C GLY A 78 12.85 -4.73 -8.21
N LEU A 79 12.51 -4.86 -6.92
CA LEU A 79 13.40 -4.55 -5.80
C LEU A 79 14.65 -5.43 -5.82
N ALA A 80 14.50 -6.72 -6.07
CA ALA A 80 15.62 -7.64 -6.17
C ALA A 80 16.51 -7.36 -7.39
N ALA A 81 15.90 -7.00 -8.52
CA ALA A 81 16.65 -6.64 -9.73
C ALA A 81 17.53 -5.41 -9.51
N ILE A 82 17.10 -4.43 -8.71
CA ILE A 82 17.92 -3.26 -8.37
C ILE A 82 19.21 -3.67 -7.65
N VAL A 83 19.10 -4.50 -6.63
CA VAL A 83 20.26 -5.00 -5.88
C VAL A 83 21.15 -5.86 -6.78
N ALA A 84 20.54 -6.83 -7.49
CA ALA A 84 21.26 -7.78 -8.33
C ALA A 84 21.99 -7.10 -9.50
N GLU A 85 21.38 -6.05 -10.08
CA GLU A 85 21.99 -5.25 -11.14
C GLU A 85 23.28 -4.60 -10.65
N GLU A 86 23.26 -3.91 -9.51
CA GLU A 86 24.47 -3.27 -8.99
C GLU A 86 25.51 -4.28 -8.50
N LEU A 87 25.05 -5.40 -7.93
CA LEU A 87 25.92 -6.46 -7.42
C LEU A 87 26.56 -7.30 -8.53
N ASP A 88 26.04 -7.25 -9.76
CA ASP A 88 26.32 -8.25 -10.81
C ASP A 88 26.02 -9.68 -10.35
N ALA A 89 24.91 -9.86 -9.62
CA ALA A 89 24.51 -11.16 -9.11
C ALA A 89 23.85 -12.03 -10.19
N ASP A 90 24.11 -13.34 -10.14
CA ASP A 90 23.39 -14.33 -10.95
C ASP A 90 21.90 -14.30 -10.57
N TRP A 91 21.08 -13.78 -11.48
CA TRP A 91 19.64 -13.67 -11.27
C TRP A 91 19.01 -15.00 -10.89
N THR A 92 19.49 -16.14 -11.38
CA THR A 92 18.90 -17.46 -11.08
C THR A 92 19.07 -17.86 -9.61
N LYS A 93 20.08 -17.30 -8.94
CA LYS A 93 20.38 -17.52 -7.52
C LYS A 93 19.88 -16.41 -6.59
N VAL A 94 19.21 -15.39 -7.14
CA VAL A 94 18.62 -14.31 -6.34
C VAL A 94 17.29 -14.76 -5.73
N LYS A 95 17.13 -14.56 -4.42
CA LYS A 95 15.91 -14.81 -3.64
C LYS A 95 15.40 -13.50 -3.03
N VAL A 96 14.15 -13.50 -2.58
CA VAL A 96 13.55 -12.36 -1.86
C VAL A 96 12.94 -12.87 -0.57
N GLU A 97 13.25 -12.19 0.52
CA GLU A 97 12.62 -12.39 1.83
C GLU A 97 11.94 -11.11 2.26
N GLN A 98 10.87 -11.24 3.03
CA GLN A 98 10.18 -10.09 3.59
C GLN A 98 10.94 -9.58 4.81
N ALA A 99 11.10 -8.25 4.90
CA ALA A 99 11.76 -7.63 6.03
C ALA A 99 11.00 -7.86 7.34
N PRO A 100 11.69 -8.00 8.47
CA PRO A 100 11.09 -7.88 9.80
C PRO A 100 10.45 -6.50 9.97
N ALA A 101 9.59 -6.35 10.97
CA ALA A 101 8.97 -5.08 11.30
C ALA A 101 9.91 -4.21 12.16
N ILE A 102 10.74 -3.39 11.51
CA ILE A 102 11.70 -2.48 12.15
C ILE A 102 11.65 -1.14 11.42
N ALA A 103 10.77 -0.24 11.89
CA ALA A 103 10.51 1.04 11.24
C ALA A 103 11.79 1.88 11.03
N LYS A 104 12.73 1.85 11.98
CA LYS A 104 14.01 2.58 11.90
C LYS A 104 14.81 2.23 10.65
N VAL A 105 14.74 0.98 10.20
CA VAL A 105 15.56 0.43 9.11
C VAL A 105 14.76 0.34 7.82
N TYR A 106 13.50 -0.10 7.94
CA TYR A 106 12.66 -0.48 6.81
C TYR A 106 11.48 0.47 6.57
N ALA A 107 11.48 1.65 7.18
CA ALA A 107 10.49 2.67 6.82
C ALA A 107 10.55 3.03 5.33
N ASN A 108 9.36 3.26 4.79
CA ASN A 108 9.21 4.03 3.58
C ASN A 108 9.57 5.49 3.92
N THR A 109 10.62 6.02 3.30
CA THR A 109 11.14 7.35 3.65
C THR A 109 10.17 8.49 3.35
N GLY A 110 9.18 8.28 2.47
CA GLY A 110 8.11 9.25 2.24
C GLY A 110 6.95 9.16 3.24
N MET A 111 6.76 8.02 3.91
CA MET A 111 5.67 7.79 4.86
C MET A 111 6.12 7.88 6.33
N GLY A 112 7.42 7.70 6.62
CA GLY A 112 7.96 7.64 7.98
C GLY A 112 7.66 6.35 8.73
N VAL A 113 7.00 5.38 8.09
CA VAL A 113 6.63 4.07 8.64
C VAL A 113 6.97 2.95 7.66
N GLN A 114 7.18 1.72 8.13
CA GLN A 114 7.30 0.57 7.26
C GLN A 114 5.91 0.23 6.71
N GLY A 115 5.77 0.34 5.38
CA GLY A 115 4.50 0.13 4.71
C GLY A 115 4.62 0.17 3.19
N THR A 116 3.58 -0.34 2.53
CA THR A 116 3.48 -0.39 1.07
C THR A 116 2.24 0.37 0.59
N GLY A 117 2.44 1.44 -0.18
CA GLY A 117 1.36 2.28 -0.71
C GLY A 117 1.89 3.42 -1.59
N GLY A 118 0.98 4.22 -2.17
CA GLY A 118 1.31 5.40 -2.98
C GLY A 118 2.23 5.12 -4.19
N SER A 119 2.18 3.90 -4.74
CA SER A 119 3.06 3.45 -5.84
C SER A 119 4.56 3.65 -5.59
N SER A 120 4.96 3.68 -4.33
CA SER A 120 6.30 4.15 -3.93
C SER A 120 7.35 3.05 -3.77
N ALA A 121 7.00 1.76 -3.85
CA ALA A 121 7.93 0.67 -3.50
C ALA A 121 9.27 0.77 -4.24
N ILE A 122 9.22 0.92 -5.57
CA ILE A 122 10.42 1.04 -6.42
C ILE A 122 11.07 2.41 -6.26
N SER A 123 10.33 3.50 -6.44
CA SER A 123 10.90 4.87 -6.42
C SER A 123 11.51 5.21 -5.07
N ASN A 124 10.90 4.78 -3.96
CA ASN A 124 11.42 4.95 -2.60
C ASN A 124 12.71 4.16 -2.36
N SER A 125 12.78 2.94 -2.90
CA SER A 125 13.88 2.02 -2.63
C SER A 125 15.03 2.14 -3.62
N TRP A 126 14.83 2.85 -4.74
CA TRP A 126 15.75 2.90 -5.87
C TRP A 126 17.20 3.17 -5.44
N THR A 127 17.47 4.35 -4.88
CA THR A 127 18.83 4.72 -4.48
C THR A 127 19.37 3.84 -3.35
N GLN A 128 18.53 3.53 -2.35
CA GLN A 128 18.92 2.74 -1.18
C GLN A 128 19.40 1.33 -1.58
N LEU A 129 18.64 0.65 -2.45
CA LEU A 129 18.98 -0.70 -2.90
C LEU A 129 20.13 -0.71 -3.90
N ARG A 130 20.25 0.34 -4.74
CA ARG A 130 21.41 0.48 -5.63
C ARG A 130 22.70 0.61 -4.82
N GLN A 131 22.70 1.46 -3.81
CA GLN A 131 23.84 1.64 -2.91
C GLN A 131 24.18 0.34 -2.16
N ALA A 132 23.17 -0.40 -1.69
CA ALA A 132 23.38 -1.69 -1.04
C ALA A 132 24.08 -2.69 -1.99
N GLY A 133 23.57 -2.85 -3.22
CA GLY A 133 24.15 -3.77 -4.21
C GLY A 133 25.57 -3.39 -4.63
N ALA A 134 25.81 -2.09 -4.90
CA ALA A 134 27.13 -1.60 -5.29
C ALA A 134 28.14 -1.69 -4.13
N GLY A 135 27.69 -1.44 -2.89
CA GLY A 135 28.51 -1.62 -1.68
C GLY A 135 28.93 -3.07 -1.49
N ALA A 136 27.99 -4.02 -1.64
CA ALA A 136 28.30 -5.44 -1.57
C ALA A 136 29.26 -5.87 -2.70
N LYS A 137 29.10 -5.37 -3.92
CA LYS A 137 30.05 -5.64 -5.02
C LYS A 137 31.46 -5.18 -4.69
N ALA A 138 31.59 -3.98 -4.14
CA ALA A 138 32.89 -3.43 -3.75
C ALA A 138 33.59 -4.32 -2.70
N MET A 139 32.84 -4.89 -1.74
CA MET A 139 33.38 -5.83 -0.76
C MET A 139 33.95 -7.09 -1.42
N PHE A 140 33.27 -7.67 -2.42
CA PHE A 140 33.78 -8.83 -3.16
C PHE A 140 34.99 -8.50 -4.04
N VAL A 141 34.95 -7.35 -4.72
CA VAL A 141 36.07 -6.86 -5.54
C VAL A 141 37.32 -6.69 -4.68
N GLU A 142 37.18 -6.06 -3.51
CA GLU A 142 38.27 -5.84 -2.57
C GLU A 142 38.79 -7.15 -1.96
N ALA A 143 37.89 -8.07 -1.60
CA ALA A 143 38.28 -9.40 -1.12
C ALA A 143 39.10 -10.18 -2.16
N ALA A 144 38.68 -10.15 -3.42
CA ALA A 144 39.39 -10.80 -4.52
C ALA A 144 40.73 -10.11 -4.82
N ALA A 145 40.77 -8.77 -4.85
CA ALA A 145 41.98 -7.97 -5.02
C ALA A 145 43.04 -8.35 -3.97
N ASN A 146 42.64 -8.41 -2.70
CA ASN A 146 43.49 -8.82 -1.58
C ASN A 146 43.94 -10.28 -1.71
N LYS A 147 43.02 -11.20 -2.01
CA LYS A 147 43.32 -12.64 -2.16
C LYS A 147 44.26 -12.94 -3.32
N TRP A 148 44.19 -12.15 -4.39
CA TRP A 148 44.96 -12.39 -5.61
C TRP A 148 46.16 -11.49 -5.78
N ASN A 149 46.37 -10.53 -4.86
CA ASN A 149 47.37 -9.48 -4.96
C ASN A 149 47.28 -8.73 -6.30
N ALA A 150 46.07 -8.30 -6.66
CA ALA A 150 45.75 -7.63 -7.90
C ALA A 150 45.08 -6.27 -7.64
N PRO A 151 45.26 -5.25 -8.50
CA PRO A 151 44.55 -3.98 -8.34
C PRO A 151 43.03 -4.17 -8.42
N ALA A 152 42.27 -3.59 -7.49
CA ALA A 152 40.81 -3.70 -7.44
C ALA A 152 40.12 -3.26 -8.74
N GLY A 153 40.66 -2.25 -9.43
CA GLY A 153 40.15 -1.77 -10.72
C GLY A 153 40.30 -2.76 -11.89
N GLU A 154 41.07 -3.83 -11.71
CA GLU A 154 41.24 -4.91 -12.70
C GLU A 154 40.34 -6.12 -12.43
N ILE A 155 39.60 -6.10 -11.30
CA ILE A 155 38.66 -7.16 -10.93
C ILE A 155 37.30 -6.87 -11.55
N THR A 156 36.74 -7.87 -12.23
CA THR A 156 35.39 -7.80 -12.79
C THR A 156 34.45 -8.74 -12.05
N VAL A 157 33.17 -8.41 -12.05
CA VAL A 157 32.10 -9.26 -11.50
C VAL A 157 31.04 -9.42 -12.57
N LYS A 158 30.63 -10.66 -12.82
CA LYS A 158 29.55 -10.99 -13.74
C LYS A 158 28.85 -12.25 -13.24
N ASP A 159 27.53 -12.21 -13.14
CA ASP A 159 26.69 -13.34 -12.75
C ASP A 159 27.25 -14.09 -11.52
N SER A 160 27.54 -13.34 -10.44
CA SER A 160 28.12 -13.83 -9.18
C SER A 160 29.50 -14.49 -9.27
N VAL A 161 30.21 -14.30 -10.38
CA VAL A 161 31.61 -14.72 -10.57
C VAL A 161 32.51 -13.51 -10.59
N VAL A 162 33.49 -13.49 -9.71
CA VAL A 162 34.56 -12.49 -9.62
C VAL A 162 35.76 -13.00 -10.42
N SER A 163 36.38 -12.16 -11.24
CA SER A 163 37.46 -12.58 -12.15
C SER A 163 38.56 -11.53 -12.27
N HIS A 164 39.81 -11.98 -12.48
CA HIS A 164 40.95 -11.13 -12.78
C HIS A 164 41.65 -11.60 -14.06
N ALA A 165 41.37 -10.91 -15.17
CA ALA A 165 41.77 -11.34 -16.52
C ALA A 165 43.27 -11.57 -16.67
N LYS A 166 44.13 -10.68 -16.16
CA LYS A 166 45.59 -10.80 -16.32
C LYS A 166 46.17 -12.05 -15.67
N SER A 167 45.58 -12.51 -14.56
CA SER A 167 46.05 -13.70 -13.84
C SER A 167 45.28 -14.98 -14.19
N GLY A 168 44.16 -14.88 -14.92
CA GLY A 168 43.25 -16.00 -15.17
C GLY A 168 42.48 -16.51 -13.94
N LYS A 169 42.65 -15.89 -12.77
CA LYS A 169 41.95 -16.30 -11.54
C LYS A 169 40.48 -15.90 -11.58
N SER A 170 39.63 -16.78 -11.06
CA SER A 170 38.22 -16.51 -10.80
C SER A 170 37.78 -17.18 -9.51
N ALA A 171 36.71 -16.66 -8.91
CA ALA A 171 36.04 -17.25 -7.76
C ALA A 171 34.58 -16.82 -7.73
N THR A 172 33.73 -17.68 -7.21
CA THR A 172 32.31 -17.39 -6.97
C THR A 172 32.12 -16.54 -5.71
N PHE A 173 30.94 -15.93 -5.56
CA PHE A 173 30.57 -15.29 -4.29
C PHE A 173 30.67 -16.23 -3.09
N ALA A 174 30.34 -17.52 -3.26
CA ALA A 174 30.48 -18.52 -2.18
C ALA A 174 31.93 -18.65 -1.69
N GLU A 175 32.89 -18.73 -2.61
CA GLU A 175 34.32 -18.93 -2.30
C GLU A 175 35.01 -17.69 -1.73
N LEU A 176 34.43 -16.50 -1.94
CA LEU A 176 34.95 -15.22 -1.43
C LEU A 176 34.17 -14.69 -0.24
N LEU A 177 33.05 -15.32 0.13
CA LEU A 177 32.16 -14.85 1.20
C LEU A 177 32.89 -14.63 2.55
N PRO A 178 33.76 -15.54 3.03
CA PRO A 178 34.46 -15.36 4.31
C PRO A 178 35.39 -14.15 4.34
N GLU A 179 36.01 -13.80 3.22
CA GLU A 179 36.88 -12.65 3.07
C GLU A 179 36.06 -11.36 2.84
N ALA A 180 35.07 -11.40 1.95
CA ALA A 180 34.19 -10.26 1.65
C ALA A 180 33.42 -9.79 2.89
N GLY A 181 32.95 -10.70 3.73
CA GLY A 181 32.25 -10.37 4.97
C GLY A 181 33.11 -9.64 6.02
N LYS A 182 34.43 -9.60 5.85
CA LYS A 182 35.36 -8.84 6.71
C LYS A 182 35.68 -7.45 6.18
N ILE A 183 35.32 -7.16 4.93
CA ILE A 183 35.55 -5.86 4.30
C ILE A 183 34.46 -4.90 4.77
N ALA A 184 34.84 -3.72 5.25
CA ALA A 184 33.87 -2.68 5.56
C ALA A 184 33.25 -2.14 4.25
N PRO A 185 31.91 -2.00 4.15
CA PRO A 185 31.30 -1.45 2.96
C PRO A 185 31.75 0.01 2.74
N PRO A 186 31.97 0.45 1.49
CA PRO A 186 32.34 1.83 1.22
C PRO A 186 31.20 2.79 1.62
N LYS A 187 31.55 3.94 2.20
CA LYS A 187 30.57 4.97 2.60
C LYS A 187 29.76 5.52 1.41
N ALA A 188 30.38 5.57 0.23
CA ALA A 188 29.79 6.08 -1.01
C ALA A 188 30.16 5.14 -2.16
N PRO A 189 29.45 4.01 -2.35
CA PRO A 189 29.71 3.10 -3.45
C PRO A 189 29.43 3.76 -4.80
N VAL A 190 30.24 3.46 -5.80
CA VAL A 190 30.03 3.92 -7.18
C VAL A 190 28.90 3.11 -7.79
N LEU A 191 27.84 3.79 -8.23
CA LEU A 191 26.70 3.16 -8.88
C LEU A 191 26.96 2.96 -10.38
N LYS A 192 26.40 1.90 -10.96
CA LYS A 192 26.44 1.68 -12.42
C LYS A 192 25.77 2.82 -13.21
N ASP A 193 26.19 3.01 -14.45
CA ASP A 193 25.41 3.81 -15.40
C ASP A 193 24.17 3.00 -15.83
N PRO A 194 22.94 3.54 -15.76
CA PRO A 194 21.76 2.85 -16.28
C PRO A 194 21.89 2.34 -17.72
N LYS A 195 22.75 2.95 -18.55
CA LYS A 195 23.03 2.49 -19.92
C LYS A 195 23.78 1.16 -19.98
N THR A 196 24.43 0.75 -18.89
CA THR A 196 25.17 -0.51 -18.80
C THR A 196 24.43 -1.58 -18.00
N PHE A 197 23.15 -1.32 -17.64
CA PHE A 197 22.31 -2.32 -17.00
C PHE A 197 22.12 -3.56 -17.87
N THR A 198 22.11 -4.73 -17.24
CA THR A 198 22.01 -6.04 -17.90
C THR A 198 20.81 -6.87 -17.44
N LEU A 199 20.19 -6.51 -16.32
CA LEU A 199 18.98 -7.10 -15.75
C LEU A 199 17.80 -6.13 -15.87
N ILE A 200 17.93 -4.89 -15.38
CA ILE A 200 16.83 -3.93 -15.38
C ILE A 200 16.46 -3.56 -16.83
N GLY A 201 15.18 -3.74 -17.17
CA GLY A 201 14.68 -3.47 -18.53
C GLY A 201 14.85 -4.62 -19.51
N THR A 202 15.33 -5.79 -19.05
CA THR A 202 15.49 -6.99 -19.90
C THR A 202 14.55 -8.11 -19.47
N ASP A 203 14.39 -9.10 -20.34
CA ASP A 203 13.57 -10.29 -20.13
C ASP A 203 14.25 -11.35 -19.23
N ARG A 204 15.48 -11.10 -18.79
CA ARG A 204 16.17 -11.90 -17.77
C ARG A 204 15.47 -11.80 -16.42
N VAL A 205 14.85 -10.65 -16.12
CA VAL A 205 14.15 -10.41 -14.85
C VAL A 205 12.75 -11.02 -14.90
N ARG A 206 12.62 -12.21 -14.33
CA ARG A 206 11.35 -12.92 -14.14
C ARG A 206 10.86 -12.84 -12.69
N ARG A 207 9.55 -12.91 -12.50
CA ARG A 207 8.92 -12.88 -11.16
C ARG A 207 9.49 -13.97 -10.27
N LYS A 208 9.89 -13.60 -9.04
CA LYS A 208 10.49 -14.49 -8.04
C LYS A 208 9.49 -15.38 -7.32
N ASP A 209 8.21 -15.06 -7.44
CA ASP A 209 7.10 -15.68 -6.73
C ASP A 209 6.17 -16.50 -7.66
N SER A 210 6.45 -16.57 -8.97
CA SER A 210 5.55 -17.21 -9.94
C SER A 210 5.45 -18.72 -9.77
N GLN A 211 6.57 -19.42 -9.56
CA GLN A 211 6.57 -20.86 -9.38
C GLN A 211 5.75 -21.25 -8.14
N ALA A 212 6.11 -20.69 -6.98
CA ALA A 212 5.45 -21.00 -5.72
C ALA A 212 3.93 -20.69 -5.73
N LYS A 213 3.52 -19.62 -6.44
CA LYS A 213 2.10 -19.30 -6.61
C LYS A 213 1.37 -20.24 -7.58
N SER A 214 2.09 -20.85 -8.53
CA SER A 214 1.51 -21.74 -9.54
C SER A 214 1.41 -23.19 -9.07
N ASP A 215 2.35 -23.65 -8.25
CA ASP A 215 2.37 -25.02 -7.70
C ASP A 215 1.75 -25.14 -6.30
N GLY A 216 1.29 -24.02 -5.71
CA GLY A 216 0.62 -23.98 -4.41
C GLY A 216 1.57 -24.02 -3.20
N THR A 217 2.88 -23.87 -3.40
CA THR A 217 3.86 -23.82 -2.28
C THR A 217 4.01 -22.43 -1.65
N ALA A 218 3.47 -21.37 -2.28
CA ALA A 218 3.43 -20.04 -1.71
C ALA A 218 2.54 -20.01 -0.45
N ARG A 219 3.10 -19.54 0.67
CA ARG A 219 2.39 -19.43 1.95
C ARG A 219 1.63 -18.10 2.06
N PHE A 220 0.33 -18.19 2.27
CA PHE A 220 -0.56 -17.12 2.70
C PHE A 220 -0.99 -17.35 4.16
N THR A 221 -1.66 -16.39 4.78
CA THR A 221 -2.05 -16.52 6.20
C THR A 221 -2.98 -17.72 6.43
N GLN A 222 -3.85 -18.04 5.47
CA GLN A 222 -4.79 -19.15 5.62
C GLN A 222 -4.10 -20.52 5.71
N ASP A 223 -2.93 -20.65 5.07
CA ASP A 223 -2.12 -21.87 5.06
C ASP A 223 -1.38 -22.09 6.38
N VAL A 224 -1.32 -21.07 7.24
CA VAL A 224 -0.68 -21.18 8.56
C VAL A 224 -1.47 -22.17 9.41
N GLN A 225 -0.79 -23.24 9.81
CA GLN A 225 -1.26 -24.26 10.74
C GLN A 225 -0.16 -24.48 11.77
N LEU A 226 -0.44 -24.17 13.03
CA LEU A 226 0.51 -24.33 14.13
C LEU A 226 -0.03 -25.36 15.14
N PRO A 227 0.84 -26.06 15.89
CA PRO A 227 0.40 -26.94 16.97
C PRO A 227 -0.53 -26.22 17.96
N ASP A 228 -1.59 -26.91 18.39
CA ASP A 228 -2.60 -26.43 19.34
C ASP A 228 -3.32 -25.13 18.97
N MET A 229 -3.25 -24.71 17.70
CA MET A 229 -3.86 -23.48 17.20
C MET A 229 -5.39 -23.53 17.29
N LEU A 230 -5.98 -22.44 17.77
CA LEU A 230 -7.42 -22.20 17.72
C LEU A 230 -7.78 -21.34 16.50
N VAL A 231 -9.02 -21.46 16.04
CA VAL A 231 -9.61 -20.58 15.03
C VAL A 231 -10.67 -19.71 15.69
N ALA A 232 -10.67 -18.43 15.36
CA ALA A 232 -11.66 -17.48 15.84
C ALA A 232 -12.45 -16.86 14.69
N MET A 233 -13.74 -16.64 14.92
CA MET A 233 -14.61 -15.81 14.09
C MET A 233 -15.36 -14.84 14.99
N VAL A 234 -15.59 -13.62 14.51
CA VAL A 234 -16.31 -12.58 15.25
C VAL A 234 -17.71 -12.42 14.66
N ALA A 235 -18.72 -12.34 15.50
CA ALA A 235 -20.02 -11.83 15.13
C ALA A 235 -19.98 -10.30 15.23
N HIS A 236 -20.07 -9.62 14.08
CA HIS A 236 -20.11 -8.17 13.96
C HIS A 236 -21.55 -7.65 13.95
N ALA A 237 -21.70 -6.37 14.28
CA ALA A 237 -23.00 -5.72 14.23
C ALA A 237 -23.50 -5.59 12.78
N PRO A 238 -24.82 -5.72 12.52
CA PRO A 238 -25.38 -5.58 11.18
C PRO A 238 -25.37 -4.14 10.65
N ARG A 239 -25.10 -3.15 11.51
CA ARG A 239 -25.01 -1.74 11.17
C ARG A 239 -23.74 -1.12 11.73
N TYR A 240 -23.10 -0.28 10.94
CA TYR A 240 -21.95 0.50 11.39
C TYR A 240 -22.33 1.43 12.54
N GLY A 241 -21.51 1.45 13.59
CA GLY A 241 -21.75 2.24 14.81
C GLY A 241 -22.59 1.56 15.88
N ALA A 242 -23.25 0.43 15.57
CA ALA A 242 -23.93 -0.36 16.59
C ALA A 242 -22.92 -1.08 17.50
N LYS A 243 -23.34 -1.33 18.74
CA LYS A 243 -22.51 -2.00 19.78
C LYS A 243 -23.23 -3.20 20.36
N VAL A 244 -22.49 -4.15 20.92
CA VAL A 244 -23.09 -5.28 21.65
C VAL A 244 -23.82 -4.71 22.89
N ALA A 245 -25.14 -4.92 22.96
CA ALA A 245 -25.93 -4.63 24.16
C ALA A 245 -25.90 -5.82 25.11
N SER A 246 -26.13 -7.02 24.58
CA SER A 246 -26.04 -8.29 25.29
C SER A 246 -25.86 -9.46 24.31
N PHE A 247 -25.44 -10.63 24.80
CA PHE A 247 -25.37 -11.85 24.00
C PHE A 247 -25.71 -13.09 24.84
N ASP A 248 -26.24 -14.12 24.18
CA ASP A 248 -26.47 -15.45 24.72
C ASP A 248 -25.65 -16.48 23.94
N ALA A 249 -24.65 -17.05 24.62
CA ALA A 249 -23.72 -18.04 24.07
C ALA A 249 -24.12 -19.50 24.33
N THR A 250 -25.30 -19.75 24.90
CA THR A 250 -25.73 -21.09 25.35
C THR A 250 -25.71 -22.11 24.22
N GLU A 251 -26.31 -21.80 23.06
CA GLU A 251 -26.32 -22.71 21.92
C GLU A 251 -24.96 -22.80 21.22
N ALA A 252 -24.24 -21.68 21.14
CA ALA A 252 -22.88 -21.65 20.58
C ALA A 252 -21.93 -22.59 21.33
N LYS A 253 -22.00 -22.63 22.67
CA LYS A 253 -21.15 -23.50 23.52
C LYS A 253 -21.50 -24.99 23.42
N LYS A 254 -22.69 -25.35 22.91
CA LYS A 254 -23.06 -26.75 22.66
C LYS A 254 -22.43 -27.31 21.38
N VAL A 255 -21.95 -26.45 20.48
CA VAL A 255 -21.31 -26.87 19.24
C VAL A 255 -19.97 -27.54 19.56
N ALA A 256 -19.82 -28.81 19.17
CA ALA A 256 -18.58 -29.55 19.37
C ALA A 256 -17.37 -28.82 18.77
N GLY A 257 -16.32 -28.66 19.57
CA GLY A 257 -15.10 -27.95 19.19
C GLY A 257 -15.11 -26.46 19.48
N VAL A 258 -16.22 -25.85 19.89
CA VAL A 258 -16.23 -24.49 20.47
C VAL A 258 -15.55 -24.55 21.83
N VAL A 259 -14.59 -23.66 22.05
CA VAL A 259 -13.76 -23.59 23.25
C VAL A 259 -14.23 -22.45 24.15
N GLU A 260 -14.40 -21.26 23.57
CA GLU A 260 -14.77 -20.05 24.31
C GLU A 260 -15.66 -19.15 23.46
N VAL A 261 -16.54 -18.38 24.13
CA VAL A 261 -17.38 -17.36 23.50
C VAL A 261 -17.44 -16.15 24.42
N TYR A 262 -17.01 -14.99 23.93
CA TYR A 262 -16.99 -13.76 24.73
C TYR A 262 -16.99 -12.50 23.88
N GLN A 263 -17.47 -11.41 24.47
CA GLN A 263 -17.42 -10.09 23.87
C GLN A 263 -15.98 -9.55 23.78
N ILE A 264 -15.68 -8.91 22.65
CA ILE A 264 -14.50 -8.08 22.38
C ILE A 264 -14.97 -6.67 21.97
N PRO A 265 -14.09 -5.66 21.82
CA PRO A 265 -14.53 -4.29 21.49
C PRO A 265 -15.41 -4.16 20.24
N THR A 266 -15.21 -5.01 19.23
CA THR A 266 -15.88 -4.93 17.92
C THR A 266 -17.08 -5.86 17.77
N GLY A 267 -17.35 -6.75 18.74
CA GLY A 267 -18.38 -7.77 18.59
C GLY A 267 -18.25 -8.91 19.59
N VAL A 268 -18.72 -10.11 19.21
CA VAL A 268 -18.61 -11.32 20.04
C VAL A 268 -17.75 -12.35 19.32
N ALA A 269 -16.62 -12.72 19.93
CA ALA A 269 -15.71 -13.72 19.41
C ALA A 269 -16.17 -15.13 19.78
N VAL A 270 -16.17 -16.03 18.80
CA VAL A 270 -16.30 -17.48 18.96
C VAL A 270 -14.97 -18.11 18.65
N VAL A 271 -14.35 -18.74 19.65
CA VAL A 271 -13.04 -19.39 19.55
C VAL A 271 -13.24 -20.89 19.58
N ALA A 272 -12.70 -21.60 18.60
CA ALA A 272 -12.93 -23.04 18.42
C ALA A 272 -11.66 -23.77 17.94
N GLN A 273 -11.71 -25.10 17.94
CA GLN A 273 -10.62 -25.97 17.51
C GLN A 273 -10.39 -25.94 15.98
N ASN A 274 -11.39 -25.52 15.21
CA ASN A 274 -11.31 -25.46 13.75
C ASN A 274 -12.33 -24.46 13.18
N THR A 275 -12.18 -24.14 11.89
CA THR A 275 -13.00 -23.17 11.16
C THR A 275 -14.49 -23.55 11.13
N TRP A 276 -14.82 -24.83 11.02
CA TRP A 276 -16.21 -25.30 10.97
C TRP A 276 -16.91 -25.08 12.31
N ALA A 277 -16.28 -25.48 13.41
CA ALA A 277 -16.80 -25.27 14.76
C ALA A 277 -16.93 -23.78 15.09
N ALA A 278 -15.95 -22.95 14.72
CA ALA A 278 -16.04 -21.49 14.90
C ALA A 278 -17.24 -20.90 14.15
N ARG A 279 -17.44 -21.30 12.88
CA ARG A 279 -18.57 -20.85 12.07
C ARG A 279 -19.90 -21.29 12.66
N LYS A 280 -20.04 -22.58 13.02
CA LYS A 280 -21.29 -23.12 13.59
C LYS A 280 -21.60 -22.53 14.96
N GLY A 281 -20.60 -22.31 15.80
CA GLY A 281 -20.77 -21.59 17.06
C GLY A 281 -21.23 -20.15 16.83
N ARG A 282 -20.67 -19.45 15.83
CA ARG A 282 -21.10 -18.09 15.47
C ARG A 282 -22.53 -18.04 14.93
N GLU A 283 -22.92 -18.99 14.09
CA GLU A 283 -24.29 -19.09 13.55
C GLU A 283 -25.33 -19.38 14.65
N ALA A 284 -24.95 -20.11 15.71
CA ALA A 284 -25.82 -20.41 16.85
C ALA A 284 -25.87 -19.29 17.91
N LEU A 285 -25.01 -18.28 17.79
CA LEU A 285 -24.91 -17.18 18.75
C LEU A 285 -26.09 -16.21 18.59
N LYS A 286 -26.68 -15.80 19.71
CA LYS A 286 -27.69 -14.73 19.73
C LYS A 286 -27.07 -13.47 20.29
N VAL A 287 -27.09 -12.38 19.53
CA VAL A 287 -26.57 -11.08 19.94
C VAL A 287 -27.65 -10.03 19.80
N SER A 288 -27.82 -9.22 20.86
CA SER A 288 -28.63 -8.00 20.83
C SER A 288 -27.70 -6.80 20.64
N TRP A 289 -28.05 -5.93 19.70
CA TRP A 289 -27.25 -4.77 19.32
C TRP A 289 -27.93 -3.47 19.77
N ASP A 290 -27.15 -2.58 20.38
CA ASP A 290 -27.54 -1.19 20.58
C ASP A 290 -27.25 -0.42 19.29
N GLU A 291 -28.31 0.00 18.60
CA GLU A 291 -28.27 0.76 17.34
C GLU A 291 -28.46 2.28 17.54
N SER A 292 -28.42 2.77 18.78
CA SER A 292 -28.62 4.21 19.07
C SER A 292 -27.61 5.11 18.34
N GLY A 293 -26.35 4.66 18.22
CA GLY A 293 -25.28 5.32 17.50
C GLY A 293 -25.03 4.79 16.08
N ALA A 294 -25.90 3.93 15.54
CA ALA A 294 -25.68 3.29 14.25
C ALA A 294 -26.05 4.18 13.06
N GLU A 295 -25.40 3.98 11.91
CA GLU A 295 -25.84 4.54 10.64
C GLU A 295 -27.19 3.94 10.22
N LYS A 296 -28.16 4.82 9.93
CA LYS A 296 -29.52 4.45 9.54
C LYS A 296 -29.84 4.84 8.10
N ALA A 297 -29.04 5.72 7.50
CA ALA A 297 -29.22 6.14 6.12
C ALA A 297 -28.89 5.00 5.14
N SER A 298 -29.67 4.92 4.06
CA SER A 298 -29.36 4.06 2.92
C SER A 298 -28.34 4.74 2.01
N SER A 299 -27.69 3.97 1.12
CA SER A 299 -26.82 4.54 0.08
C SER A 299 -27.56 5.54 -0.82
N ASP A 300 -28.84 5.31 -1.13
CA ASP A 300 -29.65 6.22 -1.93
C ASP A 300 -29.91 7.54 -1.21
N THR A 301 -30.19 7.49 0.08
CA THR A 301 -30.36 8.68 0.92
C THR A 301 -29.07 9.50 0.99
N LEU A 302 -27.93 8.84 1.20
CA LEU A 302 -26.62 9.51 1.22
C LEU A 302 -26.28 10.13 -0.14
N ALA A 303 -26.49 9.41 -1.25
CA ALA A 303 -26.26 9.93 -2.59
C ALA A 303 -27.16 11.13 -2.92
N ALA A 304 -28.44 11.08 -2.52
CA ALA A 304 -29.36 12.20 -2.69
C ALA A 304 -28.89 13.45 -1.91
N ASN A 305 -28.45 13.28 -0.66
CA ASN A 305 -27.89 14.37 0.14
C ASN A 305 -26.64 14.99 -0.53
N TYR A 306 -25.72 14.17 -1.03
CA TYR A 306 -24.49 14.65 -1.67
C TYR A 306 -24.79 15.48 -2.93
N ARG A 307 -25.75 15.03 -3.75
CA ARG A 307 -26.24 15.78 -4.92
C ARG A 307 -26.87 17.11 -4.52
N GLN A 308 -27.70 17.14 -3.48
CA GLN A 308 -28.33 18.36 -2.99
C GLN A 308 -27.29 19.37 -2.50
N TRP A 309 -26.34 18.94 -1.66
CA TRP A 309 -25.29 19.81 -1.13
C TRP A 309 -24.41 20.39 -2.24
N ALA A 310 -24.01 19.57 -3.22
CA ALA A 310 -23.23 20.03 -4.37
C ALA A 310 -23.99 21.05 -5.25
N ALA A 311 -25.32 20.94 -5.31
CA ALA A 311 -26.19 21.90 -5.98
C ALA A 311 -26.48 23.17 -5.14
N GLY A 312 -25.89 23.29 -3.94
CA GLY A 312 -26.12 24.41 -3.02
C GLY A 312 -27.51 24.38 -2.36
N LYS A 313 -28.12 23.19 -2.25
CA LYS A 313 -29.43 22.96 -1.66
C LYS A 313 -29.32 22.15 -0.36
N GLY A 314 -30.36 22.24 0.46
CA GLY A 314 -30.44 21.53 1.74
C GLY A 314 -29.53 22.13 2.82
N THR A 315 -29.59 21.54 4.01
CA THR A 315 -28.75 21.92 5.14
C THR A 315 -27.50 21.04 5.17
N LEU A 316 -26.32 21.65 5.28
CA LEU A 316 -25.08 20.91 5.45
C LEU A 316 -25.04 20.21 6.81
N PRO A 317 -24.39 19.04 6.94
CA PRO A 317 -24.16 18.43 8.24
C PRO A 317 -23.40 19.39 9.16
N GLU A 318 -23.61 19.27 10.47
CA GLU A 318 -22.89 20.06 11.46
C GLU A 318 -21.37 19.96 11.25
N LYS A 319 -20.64 21.05 11.51
CA LYS A 319 -19.18 21.12 11.42
C LYS A 319 -18.59 20.74 10.04
N THR A 320 -19.41 20.79 9.00
CA THR A 320 -18.98 20.55 7.62
C THR A 320 -19.03 21.84 6.83
N GLU A 321 -17.93 22.19 6.15
CA GLU A 321 -17.83 23.37 5.30
C GLU A 321 -17.13 23.05 3.98
N TRP A 322 -17.40 23.88 2.96
CA TRP A 322 -16.72 23.78 1.68
C TRP A 322 -15.28 24.26 1.81
N GLN A 323 -14.34 23.44 1.36
CA GLN A 323 -12.92 23.76 1.38
C GLN A 323 -12.40 23.89 -0.05
N ALA A 324 -11.79 25.04 -0.36
CA ALA A 324 -11.17 25.26 -1.65
C ALA A 324 -9.89 24.45 -1.79
N PHE A 325 -9.77 23.70 -2.89
CA PHE A 325 -8.55 22.96 -3.23
C PHE A 325 -7.83 23.55 -4.45
N GLU A 326 -8.54 24.28 -5.30
CA GLU A 326 -7.95 25.03 -6.41
C GLU A 326 -8.83 26.23 -6.80
N THR A 327 -8.23 27.42 -6.83
CA THR A 327 -8.89 28.67 -7.21
C THR A 327 -7.97 29.46 -8.13
N LYS A 328 -8.53 29.99 -9.22
CA LYS A 328 -7.80 30.84 -10.17
C LYS A 328 -8.73 31.91 -10.74
N GLY A 329 -8.21 33.13 -10.89
CA GLY A 329 -9.02 34.27 -11.36
C GLY A 329 -10.14 34.65 -10.39
N ASP A 330 -11.06 35.48 -10.86
CA ASP A 330 -12.23 35.90 -10.09
C ASP A 330 -13.41 34.96 -10.35
N ALA A 331 -13.68 34.06 -9.39
CA ALA A 331 -14.78 33.11 -9.43
C ALA A 331 -16.18 33.76 -9.40
N ALA A 332 -16.29 35.00 -8.92
CA ALA A 332 -17.55 35.74 -8.89
C ALA A 332 -17.87 36.40 -10.24
N LYS A 333 -16.86 36.55 -11.12
CA LYS A 333 -17.02 37.17 -12.43
C LYS A 333 -17.89 36.30 -13.33
N LYS A 334 -18.96 36.88 -13.88
CA LYS A 334 -19.73 36.25 -14.95
C LYS A 334 -18.86 36.13 -16.19
N VAL A 335 -18.64 34.90 -16.64
CA VAL A 335 -17.91 34.60 -17.88
C VAL A 335 -18.92 34.32 -18.99
N GLN A 336 -18.81 35.02 -20.12
CA GLN A 336 -19.64 34.79 -21.30
C GLN A 336 -19.20 33.52 -22.02
N GLY A 337 -20.15 32.78 -22.58
CA GLY A 337 -19.85 31.55 -23.34
C GLY A 337 -20.95 30.51 -23.23
N THR A 338 -20.71 29.34 -23.81
CA THR A 338 -21.65 28.21 -23.74
C THR A 338 -21.43 27.42 -22.46
N ILE A 339 -22.49 27.22 -21.69
CA ILE A 339 -22.43 26.43 -20.44
C ILE A 339 -22.54 24.93 -20.75
N PHE A 340 -21.68 24.15 -20.10
CA PHE A 340 -21.72 22.70 -20.02
C PHE A 340 -21.80 22.29 -18.54
N GLU A 341 -22.81 21.47 -18.21
CA GLU A 341 -23.01 20.95 -16.86
C GLU A 341 -23.04 19.42 -16.91
N THR A 342 -22.39 18.77 -15.95
CA THR A 342 -22.39 17.32 -15.82
C THR A 342 -22.13 16.91 -14.37
N THR A 343 -22.59 15.71 -14.00
CA THR A 343 -22.42 15.15 -12.66
C THR A 343 -21.97 13.70 -12.75
N TYR A 344 -21.22 13.25 -11.74
CA TYR A 344 -20.75 11.87 -11.63
C TYR A 344 -21.00 11.34 -10.23
N ASP A 345 -21.56 10.15 -10.14
CA ASP A 345 -21.77 9.43 -8.90
C ASP A 345 -20.91 8.16 -8.87
N PHE A 346 -20.26 7.94 -7.74
CA PHE A 346 -19.38 6.80 -7.50
C PHE A 346 -19.84 6.13 -6.21
N PRO A 347 -20.35 4.87 -6.26
CA PRO A 347 -20.86 4.21 -5.07
C PRO A 347 -19.72 3.82 -4.13
N PHE A 348 -20.10 3.46 -2.89
CA PHE A 348 -19.21 2.69 -2.02
C PHE A 348 -18.74 1.43 -2.76
N LEU A 349 -17.44 1.15 -2.72
CA LEU A 349 -16.86 -0.07 -3.32
C LEU A 349 -16.03 -0.82 -2.29
N ALA A 350 -16.34 -2.10 -2.12
CA ALA A 350 -15.49 -3.01 -1.35
C ALA A 350 -14.21 -3.33 -2.12
N HIS A 351 -13.12 -3.59 -1.40
CA HIS A 351 -11.85 -4.05 -1.99
C HIS A 351 -11.96 -5.44 -2.57
N ALA A 352 -12.80 -6.29 -1.98
CA ALA A 352 -13.14 -7.63 -2.45
C ALA A 352 -11.91 -8.50 -2.77
N ALA A 353 -10.83 -8.38 -1.99
CA ALA A 353 -9.62 -9.19 -2.16
C ALA A 353 -9.97 -10.68 -2.18
N MET A 354 -9.26 -11.51 -2.97
CA MET A 354 -9.59 -12.93 -3.08
C MET A 354 -9.44 -13.64 -1.73
N GLU A 355 -8.39 -13.29 -0.99
CA GLU A 355 -8.20 -13.70 0.40
C GLU A 355 -8.91 -12.70 1.34
N PRO A 356 -9.94 -13.12 2.11
CA PRO A 356 -10.58 -12.29 3.12
C PRO A 356 -9.63 -11.93 4.27
N MET A 357 -9.99 -10.93 5.07
CA MET A 357 -9.18 -10.51 6.21
C MET A 357 -8.94 -11.64 7.21
N ASN A 358 -7.69 -11.76 7.64
CA ASN A 358 -7.22 -12.85 8.48
C ASN A 358 -5.93 -12.45 9.20
N CYS A 359 -5.65 -13.08 10.33
CA CYS A 359 -4.42 -12.86 11.10
C CYS A 359 -4.17 -14.08 11.98
N VAL A 360 -2.90 -14.47 12.17
CA VAL A 360 -2.51 -15.38 13.24
C VAL A 360 -1.75 -14.60 14.31
N ALA A 361 -2.20 -14.70 15.55
CA ALA A 361 -1.57 -14.05 16.70
C ALA A 361 -1.22 -15.07 17.79
N GLN A 362 -0.06 -14.88 18.41
CA GLN A 362 0.37 -15.56 19.63
C GLN A 362 0.73 -14.49 20.66
N VAL A 363 0.04 -14.48 21.79
CA VAL A 363 0.24 -13.48 22.85
C VAL A 363 0.50 -14.17 24.19
N GLY A 364 1.51 -13.70 24.91
CA GLY A 364 1.91 -14.20 26.22
C GLY A 364 2.61 -13.12 27.04
N THR A 365 3.15 -13.49 28.20
CA THR A 365 3.81 -12.53 29.10
C THR A 365 5.05 -11.94 28.44
N GLY A 366 4.99 -10.65 28.12
CA GLY A 366 6.10 -9.91 27.50
C GLY A 366 6.45 -10.35 26.08
N LYS A 367 5.58 -11.09 25.39
CA LYS A 367 5.81 -11.59 24.02
C LYS A 367 4.53 -11.50 23.18
N ALA A 368 4.67 -11.02 21.96
CA ALA A 368 3.62 -11.06 20.95
C ALA A 368 4.24 -11.34 19.58
N LYS A 369 3.67 -12.31 18.85
CA LYS A 369 4.05 -12.63 17.47
C LYS A 369 2.79 -12.64 16.59
N LEU A 370 2.89 -11.98 15.44
CA LEU A 370 1.88 -11.99 14.38
C LEU A 370 2.45 -12.67 13.13
N THR A 371 1.64 -13.46 12.44
CA THR A 371 1.99 -14.04 11.14
C THR A 371 0.83 -13.83 10.17
N PHE A 372 1.00 -12.93 9.19
CA PHE A 372 -0.05 -12.58 8.21
C PHE A 372 0.48 -11.69 7.07
N GLY A 373 -0.33 -11.46 6.04
CA GLY A 373 -0.05 -10.47 5.00
C GLY A 373 -0.19 -9.01 5.48
N SER A 374 0.75 -8.51 6.30
CA SER A 374 0.75 -7.12 6.80
C SER A 374 1.19 -6.12 5.72
N GLN A 375 0.34 -5.14 5.42
CA GLN A 375 0.68 -4.08 4.47
C GLN A 375 1.40 -2.88 5.11
N ILE A 376 1.15 -2.63 6.40
CA ILE A 376 1.72 -1.51 7.15
C ILE A 376 2.27 -1.97 8.52
N PRO A 377 3.32 -2.82 8.54
CA PRO A 377 3.78 -3.50 9.76
C PRO A 377 4.01 -2.60 10.96
N THR A 378 4.49 -1.36 10.75
CA THR A 378 4.70 -0.42 11.86
C THR A 378 3.40 -0.05 12.58
N VAL A 379 2.30 0.17 11.84
CA VAL A 379 1.01 0.51 12.47
C VAL A 379 0.43 -0.71 13.17
N ASP A 380 0.55 -1.89 12.57
CA ASP A 380 0.13 -3.15 13.18
C ASP A 380 0.91 -3.44 14.48
N GLN A 381 2.23 -3.19 14.50
CA GLN A 381 3.05 -3.28 15.71
C GLN A 381 2.57 -2.31 16.80
N LEU A 382 2.30 -1.05 16.46
CA LEU A 382 1.86 -0.05 17.43
C LEU A 382 0.51 -0.41 18.06
N ASN A 383 -0.47 -0.79 17.25
CA ASN A 383 -1.78 -1.16 17.74
C ASN A 383 -1.73 -2.43 18.59
N THR A 384 -0.93 -3.42 18.17
CA THR A 384 -0.70 -4.64 18.95
C THR A 384 -0.05 -4.33 20.29
N ALA A 385 1.03 -3.55 20.28
CA ALA A 385 1.77 -3.14 21.47
C ALA A 385 0.88 -2.39 22.48
N LYS A 386 -0.01 -1.52 21.98
CA LYS A 386 -1.01 -0.84 22.80
C LYS A 386 -2.00 -1.82 23.45
N ILE A 387 -2.51 -2.79 22.69
CA ILE A 387 -3.47 -3.78 23.20
C ILE A 387 -2.82 -4.66 24.28
N VAL A 388 -1.61 -5.16 24.04
CA VAL A 388 -0.96 -6.11 24.96
C VAL A 388 -0.18 -5.42 26.09
N GLY A 389 0.10 -4.12 25.97
CA GLY A 389 0.86 -3.35 26.95
C GLY A 389 2.36 -3.62 26.89
N MET A 390 2.97 -3.52 25.70
CA MET A 390 4.41 -3.73 25.51
C MET A 390 5.05 -2.70 24.57
N LEU A 391 6.36 -2.82 24.35
CA LEU A 391 7.10 -1.92 23.45
C LEU A 391 6.82 -2.30 21.97
N PRO A 392 6.62 -1.34 21.05
CA PRO A 392 6.29 -1.61 19.65
C PRO A 392 7.27 -2.54 18.93
N GLY A 393 8.58 -2.31 19.08
CA GLY A 393 9.61 -3.14 18.45
C GLY A 393 9.77 -4.54 19.07
N ALA A 394 9.14 -4.79 20.23
CA ALA A 394 9.10 -6.13 20.83
C ALA A 394 7.96 -7.01 20.27
N VAL A 395 7.08 -6.46 19.43
CA VAL A 395 6.08 -7.22 18.68
C VAL A 395 6.72 -7.76 17.41
N GLU A 396 6.79 -9.08 17.28
CA GLU A 396 7.31 -9.73 16.07
C GLU A 396 6.20 -9.81 15.01
N ILE A 397 6.52 -9.46 13.75
CA ILE A 397 5.62 -9.66 12.61
C ILE A 397 6.34 -10.44 11.51
N GLU A 398 5.90 -11.68 11.28
CA GLU A 398 6.23 -12.47 10.08
C GLU A 398 5.24 -12.08 8.97
N THR A 399 5.70 -11.25 8.05
CA THR A 399 4.87 -10.80 6.93
C THR A 399 4.89 -11.84 5.80
N LEU A 400 3.73 -12.40 5.48
CA LEU A 400 3.52 -13.37 4.39
C LEU A 400 3.07 -12.70 3.09
N PHE A 401 2.95 -13.48 2.02
CA PHE A 401 2.16 -13.04 0.86
C PHE A 401 0.72 -12.77 1.27
N ALA A 402 0.05 -11.89 0.52
CA ALA A 402 -1.39 -11.66 0.66
C ALA A 402 -2.12 -11.93 -0.66
N GLY A 403 -3.31 -12.52 -0.59
CA GLY A 403 -4.21 -12.79 -1.72
C GLY A 403 -4.96 -11.53 -2.18
N GLY A 404 -4.21 -10.43 -2.33
CA GLY A 404 -4.71 -9.09 -2.61
C GLY A 404 -4.81 -8.20 -1.37
N SER A 405 -4.94 -6.91 -1.63
CA SER A 405 -5.27 -5.90 -0.63
C SER A 405 -6.11 -4.80 -1.27
N PHE A 406 -5.62 -4.28 -2.40
CA PHE A 406 -6.21 -3.10 -3.05
C PHE A 406 -6.32 -1.88 -2.12
N GLY A 407 -5.61 -1.88 -0.99
CA GLY A 407 -5.71 -0.87 0.06
C GLY A 407 -6.27 -1.39 1.38
N ARG A 408 -7.10 -2.43 1.36
CA ARG A 408 -7.86 -2.96 2.51
C ARG A 408 -7.02 -3.26 3.74
N ARG A 409 -5.80 -3.76 3.53
CA ARG A 409 -4.90 -4.25 4.60
C ARG A 409 -4.04 -3.17 5.24
N ALA A 410 -4.00 -1.96 4.67
CA ALA A 410 -3.36 -0.83 5.33
C ALA A 410 -4.45 -0.02 6.02
N ASN A 411 -4.64 -0.24 7.31
CA ASN A 411 -5.67 0.43 8.10
C ASN A 411 -5.01 1.05 9.33
N PHE A 412 -5.33 2.31 9.66
CA PHE A 412 -4.81 3.00 10.85
C PHE A 412 -5.18 2.31 12.17
N GLN A 413 -6.34 1.64 12.23
CA GLN A 413 -6.81 0.94 13.43
C GLN A 413 -6.36 -0.53 13.46
N SER A 414 -5.78 -1.05 12.38
CA SER A 414 -5.47 -2.47 12.21
C SER A 414 -6.67 -3.37 12.56
N ASP A 415 -7.89 -3.00 12.14
CA ASP A 415 -9.18 -3.60 12.53
C ASP A 415 -9.15 -5.11 12.80
N TYR A 416 -8.87 -5.93 11.79
CA TYR A 416 -8.87 -7.39 11.93
C TYR A 416 -7.67 -7.92 12.74
N VAL A 417 -6.55 -7.20 12.74
CA VAL A 417 -5.36 -7.56 13.55
C VAL A 417 -5.65 -7.30 15.02
N ALA A 418 -6.25 -6.14 15.34
CA ALA A 418 -6.65 -5.77 16.69
C ALA A 418 -7.62 -6.79 17.28
N GLU A 419 -8.62 -7.24 16.51
CA GLU A 419 -9.50 -8.34 16.92
C GLU A 419 -8.72 -9.61 17.24
N CYS A 420 -7.84 -10.03 16.34
CA CYS A 420 -7.04 -11.24 16.52
C CYS A 420 -6.17 -11.16 17.79
N VAL A 421 -5.55 -10.00 18.03
CA VAL A 421 -4.70 -9.74 19.20
C VAL A 421 -5.51 -9.72 20.49
N GLU A 422 -6.68 -9.07 20.54
CA GLU A 422 -7.55 -9.08 21.73
C GLU A 422 -7.99 -10.51 22.08
N ILE A 423 -8.35 -11.30 21.07
CA ILE A 423 -8.73 -12.70 21.25
C ILE A 423 -7.52 -13.51 21.74
N ALA A 424 -6.37 -13.42 21.07
CA ALA A 424 -5.15 -14.14 21.43
C ALA A 424 -4.63 -13.75 22.82
N LYS A 425 -4.77 -12.48 23.23
CA LYS A 425 -4.42 -11.99 24.58
C LYS A 425 -5.26 -12.68 25.64
N LYS A 426 -6.56 -12.87 25.40
CA LYS A 426 -7.45 -13.57 26.32
C LYS A 426 -7.19 -15.08 26.36
N VAL A 427 -6.88 -15.70 25.22
CA VAL A 427 -6.44 -17.11 25.19
C VAL A 427 -5.12 -17.30 25.93
N GLY A 428 -4.17 -16.39 25.73
CA GLY A 428 -2.90 -16.31 26.46
C GLY A 428 -1.94 -17.47 26.19
N LYS A 429 -0.88 -17.54 27.01
CA LYS A 429 0.13 -18.61 27.03
C LYS A 429 0.81 -18.87 25.67
N MET A 430 0.90 -17.87 24.79
CA MET A 430 1.41 -18.01 23.42
C MET A 430 0.68 -19.05 22.57
N ARG A 431 -0.53 -19.47 22.97
CA ARG A 431 -1.33 -20.39 22.18
C ARG A 431 -1.77 -19.67 20.89
N PRO A 432 -1.51 -20.23 19.69
CA PRO A 432 -1.85 -19.56 18.46
C PRO A 432 -3.36 -19.44 18.26
N VAL A 433 -3.80 -18.26 17.81
CA VAL A 433 -5.17 -18.01 17.36
C VAL A 433 -5.13 -17.50 15.94
N LYS A 434 -5.83 -18.18 15.02
CA LYS A 434 -6.09 -17.72 13.66
C LYS A 434 -7.48 -17.09 13.58
N LEU A 435 -7.54 -15.77 13.45
CA LEU A 435 -8.77 -15.06 13.10
C LEU A 435 -9.03 -15.21 11.60
N VAL A 436 -10.27 -15.56 11.25
CA VAL A 436 -10.74 -15.62 9.87
C VAL A 436 -12.03 -14.83 9.73
N TRP A 437 -12.04 -13.83 8.88
CA TRP A 437 -13.27 -13.24 8.37
C TRP A 437 -13.79 -14.06 7.19
N THR A 438 -15.10 -14.20 7.07
CA THR A 438 -15.72 -14.75 5.86
C THR A 438 -15.81 -13.68 4.77
N ARG A 439 -16.20 -14.09 3.55
CA ARG A 439 -16.44 -13.14 2.46
C ARG A 439 -17.56 -12.16 2.83
N GLU A 440 -18.59 -12.65 3.50
CA GLU A 440 -19.72 -11.85 3.96
C GLU A 440 -19.27 -10.82 4.99
N ASP A 441 -18.41 -11.19 5.94
CA ASP A 441 -17.85 -10.25 6.92
C ASP A 441 -17.03 -9.13 6.23
N ASP A 442 -16.15 -9.48 5.29
CA ASP A 442 -15.31 -8.50 4.58
C ASP A 442 -16.14 -7.56 3.68
N MET A 443 -17.30 -8.02 3.19
CA MET A 443 -18.22 -7.21 2.40
C MET A 443 -19.17 -6.35 3.26
N ALA A 444 -19.60 -6.86 4.42
CA ALA A 444 -20.65 -6.25 5.23
C ALA A 444 -20.11 -5.40 6.40
N ALA A 445 -18.94 -5.73 6.94
CA ALA A 445 -18.34 -5.09 8.12
C ALA A 445 -16.95 -4.47 7.84
N GLY A 446 -16.50 -4.49 6.58
CA GLY A 446 -15.21 -3.97 6.16
C GLY A 446 -15.16 -2.45 5.94
N TYR A 447 -14.15 -2.01 5.19
CA TYR A 447 -13.99 -0.62 4.76
C TYR A 447 -14.30 -0.49 3.28
N PHE A 448 -14.69 0.71 2.84
CA PHE A 448 -15.04 0.97 1.43
C PHE A 448 -14.23 2.12 0.83
N ARG A 449 -14.08 2.10 -0.49
CA ARG A 449 -13.91 3.35 -1.22
C ARG A 449 -15.12 4.23 -0.93
N PRO A 450 -14.97 5.52 -0.59
CA PRO A 450 -16.10 6.36 -0.24
C PRO A 450 -17.09 6.52 -1.40
N LEU A 451 -18.37 6.69 -1.06
CA LEU A 451 -19.35 7.31 -1.94
C LEU A 451 -18.83 8.70 -2.30
N THR A 452 -18.81 9.02 -3.60
CA THR A 452 -18.34 10.31 -4.08
C THR A 452 -19.31 10.88 -5.11
N HIS A 453 -19.63 12.15 -4.97
CA HIS A 453 -20.36 12.92 -5.97
C HIS A 453 -19.50 14.05 -6.51
N HIS A 454 -19.49 14.21 -7.84
CA HIS A 454 -18.93 15.39 -8.50
C HIS A 454 -20.01 16.15 -9.26
N ALA A 455 -20.02 17.47 -9.13
CA ALA A 455 -20.79 18.37 -9.98
C ALA A 455 -19.86 19.39 -10.66
N LEU A 456 -19.96 19.47 -11.98
CA LEU A 456 -19.14 20.34 -12.81
C LEU A 456 -20.02 21.31 -13.58
N LYS A 457 -19.60 22.57 -13.62
CA LYS A 457 -20.15 23.61 -14.48
C LYS A 457 -19.01 24.35 -15.17
N ILE A 458 -18.96 24.22 -16.50
CA ILE A 458 -17.86 24.70 -17.32
C ILE A 458 -18.43 25.65 -18.37
N THR A 459 -17.87 26.85 -18.47
CA THR A 459 -18.20 27.79 -19.56
C THR A 459 -17.14 27.68 -20.64
N LEU A 460 -17.57 27.51 -21.88
CA LEU A 460 -16.71 27.42 -23.06
C LEU A 460 -16.70 28.73 -23.84
N ASP A 461 -15.54 29.12 -24.37
CA ASP A 461 -15.43 30.22 -25.33
C ASP A 461 -16.01 29.85 -26.71
N LYS A 462 -15.97 30.82 -27.63
CA LYS A 462 -16.42 30.64 -29.03
C LYS A 462 -15.67 29.53 -29.78
N ASP A 463 -14.46 29.18 -29.34
CA ASP A 463 -13.61 28.15 -29.95
C ASP A 463 -13.81 26.79 -29.26
N GLY A 464 -14.71 26.71 -28.28
CA GLY A 464 -15.06 25.49 -27.56
C GLY A 464 -14.07 25.10 -26.45
N TYR A 465 -13.22 26.00 -25.97
CA TYR A 465 -12.28 25.74 -24.87
C TYR A 465 -12.78 26.29 -23.53
N PRO A 466 -12.42 25.68 -22.39
CA PRO A 466 -12.84 26.15 -21.07
C PRO A 466 -12.31 27.54 -20.75
N VAL A 467 -13.21 28.45 -20.41
CA VAL A 467 -12.90 29.79 -19.88
C VAL A 467 -13.26 29.95 -18.40
N SER A 468 -14.18 29.14 -17.90
CA SER A 468 -14.51 29.01 -16.48
C SER A 468 -14.77 27.55 -16.12
N TRP A 469 -14.27 27.11 -14.96
CA TRP A 469 -14.45 25.75 -14.44
C TRP A 469 -14.84 25.80 -12.96
N ARG A 470 -16.09 25.48 -12.66
CA ARG A 470 -16.57 25.26 -11.30
C ARG A 470 -16.69 23.76 -11.03
N HIS A 471 -16.08 23.29 -9.95
CA HIS A 471 -16.10 21.88 -9.56
C HIS A 471 -16.49 21.77 -8.08
N ARG A 472 -17.48 20.92 -7.79
CA ARG A 472 -17.89 20.57 -6.44
C ARG A 472 -17.72 19.07 -6.24
N VAL A 473 -16.97 18.69 -5.23
CA VAL A 473 -16.74 17.29 -4.83
C VAL A 473 -17.35 17.08 -3.46
N VAL A 474 -18.13 16.01 -3.27
CA VAL A 474 -18.64 15.60 -1.96
C VAL A 474 -18.21 14.17 -1.71
N THR A 475 -17.38 13.95 -0.69
CA THR A 475 -16.84 12.63 -0.33
C THR A 475 -16.29 12.62 1.09
N GLN A 476 -16.25 11.47 1.75
CA GLN A 476 -15.67 11.35 3.10
C GLN A 476 -14.14 11.50 3.06
N THR A 477 -13.56 12.04 4.14
CA THR A 477 -12.10 12.00 4.34
C THR A 477 -11.62 10.57 4.60
N LEU A 478 -10.52 10.18 3.96
CA LEU A 478 -9.82 8.91 4.21
C LEU A 478 -8.87 8.99 5.41
N MET A 479 -8.67 10.19 5.95
CA MET A 479 -7.75 10.45 7.06
C MET A 479 -8.42 10.34 8.44
N LYS A 480 -9.71 9.98 8.49
CA LYS A 480 -10.43 9.72 9.74
C LYS A 480 -9.70 8.62 10.54
N GLY A 481 -9.35 8.95 11.78
CA GLY A 481 -8.64 8.04 12.68
C GLY A 481 -7.13 7.91 12.41
N SER A 482 -6.56 8.72 11.52
CA SER A 482 -5.10 8.86 11.36
C SER A 482 -4.45 9.29 12.69
N PRO A 483 -3.25 8.77 13.03
CA PRO A 483 -2.49 9.23 14.19
C PRO A 483 -1.93 10.65 14.01
N ILE A 484 -1.91 11.16 12.78
CA ILE A 484 -1.52 12.53 12.45
C ILE A 484 -2.78 13.32 12.08
N PRO A 485 -3.13 14.39 12.82
CA PRO A 485 -4.28 15.23 12.50
C PRO A 485 -4.12 15.88 11.13
N THR A 486 -5.13 15.76 10.28
CA THR A 486 -5.20 16.52 9.03
C THR A 486 -5.94 17.84 9.24
N LYS A 487 -5.33 18.94 8.81
CA LYS A 487 -5.95 20.27 8.78
C LYS A 487 -6.24 20.63 7.33
N GLY A 488 -7.43 21.16 7.07
CA GLY A 488 -7.86 21.56 5.74
C GLY A 488 -8.18 20.37 4.84
N VAL A 489 -7.95 20.55 3.54
CA VAL A 489 -8.34 19.58 2.50
C VAL A 489 -7.58 18.28 2.70
N ASP A 490 -8.32 17.18 2.76
CA ASP A 490 -7.74 15.85 2.57
C ASP A 490 -7.38 15.69 1.09
N GLU A 491 -6.09 15.80 0.77
CA GLU A 491 -5.59 15.72 -0.61
C GLU A 491 -6.04 14.43 -1.33
N THR A 492 -6.23 13.33 -0.59
CA THR A 492 -6.67 12.05 -1.17
C THR A 492 -8.08 12.11 -1.77
N THR A 493 -8.87 13.14 -1.44
CA THR A 493 -10.22 13.35 -1.99
C THR A 493 -10.21 14.09 -3.34
N VAL A 494 -9.07 14.71 -3.71
CA VAL A 494 -8.96 15.62 -4.86
C VAL A 494 -7.70 15.42 -5.70
N GLU A 495 -6.82 14.49 -5.34
CA GLU A 495 -5.45 14.36 -5.87
C GLU A 495 -5.34 14.21 -7.40
N GLY A 496 -6.33 13.63 -8.09
CA GLY A 496 -6.32 13.55 -9.56
C GLY A 496 -7.09 14.70 -10.25
N THR A 497 -7.64 15.64 -9.49
CA THR A 497 -8.24 16.87 -10.04
C THR A 497 -7.35 18.07 -9.76
N LYS A 498 -6.85 18.19 -8.52
CA LYS A 498 -5.99 19.30 -8.09
C LYS A 498 -4.70 19.34 -8.89
N GLY A 499 -4.34 20.53 -9.39
CA GLY A 499 -3.15 20.75 -10.20
C GLY A 499 -3.24 20.21 -11.62
N SER A 500 -4.42 19.73 -12.04
CA SER A 500 -4.68 19.23 -13.38
C SER A 500 -4.27 20.26 -14.45
N PRO A 501 -3.64 19.83 -15.56
CA PRO A 501 -3.38 20.71 -16.69
C PRO A 501 -4.65 21.38 -17.25
N TYR A 502 -5.81 20.74 -17.14
CA TYR A 502 -7.07 21.30 -17.63
C TYR A 502 -7.53 22.50 -16.79
N LEU A 503 -7.40 22.41 -15.46
CA LEU A 503 -7.67 23.54 -14.57
C LEU A 503 -6.64 24.66 -14.79
N LYS A 504 -5.36 24.30 -14.92
CA LYS A 504 -4.28 25.26 -15.23
C LYS A 504 -4.50 26.02 -16.54
N ALA A 505 -5.00 25.34 -17.58
CA ALA A 505 -5.34 25.95 -18.87
C ALA A 505 -6.58 26.86 -18.79
N THR A 506 -7.44 26.67 -17.79
CA THR A 506 -8.67 27.44 -17.63
C THR A 506 -8.37 28.79 -16.94
N PRO A 507 -8.84 29.93 -17.45
CA PRO A 507 -8.66 31.25 -16.84
C PRO A 507 -9.31 31.41 -15.45
N VAL A 508 -10.56 30.97 -15.28
CA VAL A 508 -11.30 31.07 -14.02
C VAL A 508 -11.59 29.67 -13.47
N VAL A 509 -11.16 29.39 -12.25
CA VAL A 509 -11.36 28.10 -11.58
C VAL A 509 -11.90 28.34 -10.17
N ASP A 510 -12.94 27.59 -9.81
CA ASP A 510 -13.54 27.53 -8.48
C ASP A 510 -13.81 26.06 -8.13
N ALA A 511 -12.83 25.41 -7.51
CA ALA A 511 -12.87 23.99 -7.20
C ALA A 511 -12.83 23.75 -5.68
N GLN A 512 -13.88 23.12 -5.16
CA GLN A 512 -14.10 22.94 -3.72
C GLN A 512 -14.54 21.51 -3.41
N VAL A 513 -14.19 21.05 -2.21
CA VAL A 513 -14.61 19.75 -1.65
C VAL A 513 -15.39 19.96 -0.34
N LEU A 514 -16.42 19.15 -0.16
CA LEU A 514 -17.19 19.02 1.07
C LEU A 514 -16.94 17.62 1.63
N MET A 515 -16.54 17.53 2.90
CA MET A 515 -16.17 16.27 3.54
C MET A 515 -17.12 15.92 4.69
N PRO A 516 -18.33 15.42 4.41
CA PRO A 516 -19.29 15.06 5.45
C PRO A 516 -18.76 13.90 6.30
N ASP A 517 -19.06 13.94 7.60
CA ASP A 517 -18.86 12.78 8.47
C ASP A 517 -20.06 11.83 8.35
N VAL A 518 -19.81 10.64 7.81
CA VAL A 518 -20.79 9.56 7.69
C VAL A 518 -20.27 8.38 8.48
N ASN A 519 -21.15 7.67 9.19
CA ASN A 519 -20.75 6.61 10.09
C ASN A 519 -20.50 5.28 9.36
N ILE A 520 -20.08 5.33 8.09
CA ILE A 520 -19.64 4.20 7.27
C ILE A 520 -18.11 4.31 7.14
N PRO A 521 -17.33 3.28 7.50
CA PRO A 521 -15.88 3.31 7.44
C PRO A 521 -15.39 3.34 5.99
N VAL A 522 -14.48 4.27 5.71
CA VAL A 522 -13.87 4.43 4.39
C VAL A 522 -12.36 4.29 4.47
N LEU A 523 -11.77 3.73 3.43
CA LEU A 523 -10.35 3.51 3.31
C LEU A 523 -9.91 3.71 1.87
N TRP A 524 -8.63 3.97 1.67
CA TRP A 524 -8.05 3.96 0.34
C TRP A 524 -8.38 2.65 -0.39
N TRP A 525 -8.85 2.78 -1.62
CA TRP A 525 -9.08 1.70 -2.58
C TRP A 525 -8.14 1.91 -3.76
N ARG A 526 -7.70 0.86 -4.46
CA ARG A 526 -6.58 0.94 -5.43
C ARG A 526 -6.70 2.14 -6.37
N SER A 527 -5.69 3.01 -6.36
CA SER A 527 -5.64 4.36 -7.01
C SER A 527 -6.16 5.53 -6.16
N VAL A 528 -6.56 5.28 -4.91
CA VAL A 528 -6.98 6.26 -3.90
C VAL A 528 -8.01 7.26 -4.47
N GLY A 529 -7.73 8.55 -4.52
CA GLY A 529 -8.62 9.57 -5.07
C GLY A 529 -8.69 9.54 -6.59
N ALA A 530 -7.58 9.18 -7.25
CA ALA A 530 -7.54 9.01 -8.71
C ALA A 530 -8.54 7.96 -9.22
N THR A 531 -9.08 7.08 -8.36
CA THR A 531 -10.19 6.16 -8.71
C THR A 531 -11.44 6.84 -9.25
N HIS A 532 -11.74 8.05 -8.79
CA HIS A 532 -12.92 8.80 -9.23
C HIS A 532 -12.51 10.10 -9.95
N THR A 533 -11.47 10.79 -9.48
CA THR A 533 -11.06 12.06 -10.09
C THR A 533 -10.51 11.88 -11.52
N ALA A 534 -9.75 10.81 -11.79
CA ALA A 534 -9.19 10.58 -13.12
C ALA A 534 -10.30 10.39 -14.17
N PHE A 535 -11.29 9.56 -13.84
CA PHE A 535 -12.45 9.32 -14.70
C PHE A 535 -13.22 10.62 -14.96
N VAL A 536 -13.49 11.40 -13.92
CA VAL A 536 -14.20 12.68 -14.04
C VAL A 536 -13.47 13.64 -14.97
N MET A 537 -12.15 13.81 -14.79
CA MET A 537 -11.39 14.74 -15.62
C MET A 537 -11.32 14.27 -17.08
N GLU A 538 -10.92 13.02 -17.33
CA GLU A 538 -10.74 12.52 -18.70
C GLU A 538 -12.05 12.38 -19.46
N HIS A 539 -13.12 11.94 -18.80
CA HIS A 539 -14.43 11.83 -19.43
C HIS A 539 -15.05 13.20 -19.70
N THR A 540 -14.86 14.17 -18.80
CA THR A 540 -15.33 15.54 -19.03
C THR A 540 -14.63 16.16 -20.23
N ILE A 541 -13.30 16.07 -20.31
CA ILE A 541 -12.55 16.63 -21.44
C ILE A 541 -12.94 16.00 -22.77
N ASP A 542 -13.21 14.69 -22.79
CA ASP A 542 -13.71 14.02 -24.00
C ASP A 542 -15.11 14.50 -24.42
N GLN A 543 -16.01 14.75 -23.46
CA GLN A 543 -17.32 15.36 -23.75
C GLN A 543 -17.20 16.80 -24.24
N LEU A 544 -16.28 17.59 -23.67
CA LEU A 544 -16.02 18.95 -24.13
C LEU A 544 -15.46 18.98 -25.55
N ALA A 545 -14.52 18.09 -25.88
CA ALA A 545 -13.98 17.95 -27.23
C ALA A 545 -15.10 17.63 -28.25
N ARG A 546 -15.97 16.67 -27.92
CA ARG A 546 -17.15 16.32 -28.73
C ARG A 546 -18.11 17.51 -28.89
N LYS A 547 -18.42 18.22 -27.80
CA LYS A 547 -19.29 19.42 -27.84
C LYS A 547 -18.70 20.53 -28.70
N ALA A 548 -17.37 20.66 -28.72
CA ALA A 548 -16.64 21.61 -29.56
C ALA A 548 -16.44 21.13 -31.01
N GLY A 549 -16.85 19.91 -31.37
CA GLY A 549 -16.61 19.33 -32.68
C GLY A 549 -15.12 19.10 -33.00
N LYS A 550 -14.29 18.88 -31.98
CA LYS A 550 -12.84 18.73 -32.10
C LYS A 550 -12.40 17.30 -31.81
N ASP A 551 -11.35 16.86 -32.49
CA ASP A 551 -10.66 15.61 -32.18
C ASP A 551 -10.13 15.62 -30.72
N PRO A 552 -10.34 14.55 -29.93
CA PRO A 552 -10.00 14.53 -28.52
C PRO A 552 -8.49 14.54 -28.22
N VAL A 553 -7.63 14.13 -29.16
CA VAL A 553 -6.17 14.26 -29.03
C VAL A 553 -5.77 15.71 -29.28
N ALA A 554 -6.22 16.30 -30.38
CA ALA A 554 -5.95 17.70 -30.70
C ALA A 554 -6.47 18.65 -29.61
N TYR A 555 -7.65 18.37 -29.06
CA TYR A 555 -8.23 19.15 -27.96
C TYR A 555 -7.33 19.14 -26.72
N ARG A 556 -6.86 17.95 -26.30
CA ARG A 556 -5.93 17.81 -25.18
C ARG A 556 -4.58 18.48 -25.46
N ARG A 557 -4.04 18.37 -26.68
CA ARG A 557 -2.80 19.06 -27.09
C ARG A 557 -2.88 20.56 -26.82
N THR A 558 -3.94 21.22 -27.32
CA THR A 558 -4.12 22.66 -27.10
C THR A 558 -4.21 23.02 -25.62
N LEU A 559 -4.94 22.24 -24.82
CA LEU A 559 -5.05 22.49 -23.37
C LEU A 559 -3.70 22.30 -22.66
N TYR A 560 -2.94 21.27 -23.02
CA TYR A 560 -1.61 21.01 -22.46
C TYR A 560 -0.59 22.06 -22.86
N GLU A 561 -0.63 22.56 -24.09
CA GLU A 561 0.19 23.70 -24.54
C GLU A 561 -0.14 24.96 -23.73
N LYS A 562 -1.42 25.31 -23.60
CA LYS A 562 -1.88 26.44 -22.78
C LYS A 562 -1.45 26.33 -21.32
N ALA A 563 -1.41 25.11 -20.78
CA ALA A 563 -1.00 24.83 -19.41
C ALA A 563 0.53 24.72 -19.23
N GLY A 564 1.33 24.72 -20.30
CA GLY A 564 2.75 24.42 -20.25
C GLY A 564 3.07 22.97 -19.81
N ALA A 565 2.13 22.03 -19.99
CA ALA A 565 2.22 20.65 -19.51
C ALA A 565 3.00 19.74 -20.48
N THR A 566 4.28 20.04 -20.68
CA THR A 566 5.14 19.37 -21.70
C THR A 566 5.24 17.85 -21.53
N ARG A 567 5.30 17.34 -20.29
CA ARG A 567 5.30 15.87 -20.03
C ARG A 567 3.98 15.21 -20.42
N HIS A 568 2.84 15.87 -20.14
CA HIS A 568 1.52 15.35 -20.55
C HIS A 568 1.40 15.31 -22.06
N LEU A 569 1.86 16.36 -22.74
CA LEU A 569 1.91 16.45 -24.19
C LEU A 569 2.78 15.34 -24.80
N ALA A 570 3.97 15.09 -24.23
CA ALA A 570 4.87 14.04 -24.72
C ALA A 570 4.25 12.64 -24.63
N VAL A 571 3.65 12.29 -23.49
CA VAL A 571 3.02 10.98 -23.26
C VAL A 571 1.76 10.82 -24.12
N LEU A 572 0.93 11.87 -24.24
CA LEU A 572 -0.21 11.92 -25.16
C LEU A 572 0.22 11.64 -26.61
N ASN A 573 1.25 12.35 -27.08
CA ASN A 573 1.73 12.23 -28.45
C ASN A 573 2.31 10.84 -28.73
N LEU A 574 3.07 10.29 -27.78
CA LEU A 574 3.63 8.95 -27.91
C LEU A 574 2.51 7.89 -27.99
N ALA A 575 1.49 7.96 -27.13
CA ALA A 575 0.36 7.03 -27.20
C ALA A 575 -0.41 7.15 -28.54
N ALA A 576 -0.67 8.38 -28.99
CA ALA A 576 -1.37 8.63 -30.25
C ALA A 576 -0.57 8.13 -31.47
N GLU A 577 0.75 8.36 -31.50
CA GLU A 577 1.67 7.86 -32.53
C GLU A 577 1.63 6.32 -32.57
N LYS A 578 1.85 5.67 -31.42
CA LYS A 578 1.89 4.20 -31.33
C LYS A 578 0.54 3.55 -31.62
N ALA A 579 -0.56 4.25 -31.36
CA ALA A 579 -1.89 3.80 -31.74
C ALA A 579 -2.19 3.97 -33.24
N GLY A 580 -1.44 4.84 -33.94
CA GLY A 580 -1.76 5.27 -35.30
C GLY A 580 -3.04 6.09 -35.34
N TRP A 581 -3.20 7.04 -34.41
CA TRP A 581 -4.43 7.81 -34.20
C TRP A 581 -4.95 8.50 -35.47
N ASP A 582 -4.05 9.02 -36.31
CA ASP A 582 -4.40 9.72 -37.56
C ASP A 582 -4.92 8.80 -38.67
N LYS A 583 -5.00 7.49 -38.42
CA LYS A 583 -5.61 6.49 -39.31
C LYS A 583 -6.95 6.04 -38.73
N PRO A 584 -7.94 5.68 -39.57
CA PRO A 584 -9.18 5.09 -39.09
C PRO A 584 -8.92 3.89 -38.16
N ALA A 585 -9.77 3.74 -37.15
CA ALA A 585 -9.78 2.53 -36.35
C ALA A 585 -10.07 1.31 -37.24
N PRO A 586 -9.62 0.09 -36.86
CA PRO A 586 -9.98 -1.12 -37.58
C PRO A 586 -11.49 -1.25 -37.74
N ALA A 587 -11.95 -1.83 -38.86
CA ALA A 587 -13.38 -1.95 -39.14
C ALA A 587 -14.15 -2.59 -37.97
N GLY A 588 -15.23 -1.93 -37.53
CA GLY A 588 -16.03 -2.35 -36.38
C GLY A 588 -15.44 -2.02 -35.00
N TRP A 589 -14.32 -1.31 -34.93
CA TRP A 589 -13.71 -0.81 -33.69
C TRP A 589 -13.75 0.72 -33.63
N SER A 590 -13.74 1.26 -32.41
CA SER A 590 -13.57 2.68 -32.11
C SER A 590 -12.36 2.86 -31.20
N ARG A 591 -11.79 4.06 -31.14
CA ARG A 591 -10.68 4.39 -30.25
C ARG A 591 -11.09 5.42 -29.22
N GLY A 592 -10.73 5.17 -27.96
CA GLY A 592 -10.77 6.15 -26.88
C GLY A 592 -9.36 6.43 -26.37
N ILE A 593 -9.13 7.65 -25.88
CA ILE A 593 -7.86 8.04 -25.27
C ILE A 593 -8.07 8.67 -23.89
N ALA A 594 -7.18 8.35 -22.95
CA ALA A 594 -7.11 9.00 -21.65
C ALA A 594 -5.65 9.29 -21.29
N VAL A 595 -5.39 10.41 -20.61
CA VAL A 595 -4.08 10.79 -20.09
C VAL A 595 -4.22 11.22 -18.64
N HIS A 596 -3.46 10.63 -17.73
CA HIS A 596 -3.57 10.98 -16.32
C HIS A 596 -2.22 10.90 -15.61
N GLU A 597 -1.98 11.85 -14.70
CA GLU A 597 -0.86 11.81 -13.77
C GLU A 597 -1.34 11.25 -12.43
N SER A 598 -0.68 10.20 -11.95
CA SER A 598 -0.97 9.62 -10.64
C SER A 598 0.34 9.18 -9.97
N PHE A 599 0.52 9.57 -8.70
CA PHE A 599 1.71 9.25 -7.91
C PHE A 599 3.05 9.62 -8.61
N GLY A 600 3.09 10.78 -9.29
CA GLY A 600 4.25 11.29 -10.03
C GLY A 600 4.55 10.59 -11.37
N THR A 601 3.71 9.63 -11.76
CA THR A 601 3.80 8.93 -13.05
C THR A 601 2.71 9.43 -13.99
N LEU A 602 3.08 9.80 -15.21
CA LEU A 602 2.13 10.12 -16.26
C LEU A 602 1.92 8.90 -17.13
N VAL A 603 0.67 8.60 -17.44
CA VAL A 603 0.29 7.49 -18.32
C VAL A 603 -0.72 7.99 -19.34
N ALA A 604 -0.53 7.62 -20.61
CA ALA A 604 -1.58 7.73 -21.62
C ALA A 604 -1.97 6.34 -22.13
N GLN A 605 -3.26 6.13 -22.32
CA GLN A 605 -3.78 4.91 -22.91
C GLN A 605 -4.70 5.21 -24.07
N VAL A 606 -4.47 4.49 -25.18
CA VAL A 606 -5.43 4.40 -26.29
C VAL A 606 -5.99 2.98 -26.31
N ALA A 607 -7.30 2.86 -26.19
CA ALA A 607 -8.00 1.57 -26.24
C ALA A 607 -8.85 1.46 -27.51
N GLU A 608 -8.67 0.38 -28.26
CA GLU A 608 -9.59 -0.04 -29.31
C GLU A 608 -10.74 -0.83 -28.67
N VAL A 609 -11.96 -0.30 -28.80
CA VAL A 609 -13.17 -0.85 -28.18
C VAL A 609 -14.27 -1.05 -29.21
N LYS A 610 -15.12 -2.05 -28.99
CA LYS A 610 -16.36 -2.25 -29.77
C LYS A 610 -17.46 -2.79 -28.88
N LEU A 611 -18.72 -2.64 -29.30
CA LEU A 611 -19.83 -3.30 -28.63
C LEU A 611 -20.06 -4.69 -29.23
N VAL A 612 -20.23 -5.68 -28.36
CA VAL A 612 -20.67 -7.04 -28.70
C VAL A 612 -21.83 -7.34 -27.75
N ASP A 613 -23.03 -7.56 -28.30
CA ASP A 613 -24.25 -7.81 -27.51
C ASP A 613 -24.52 -6.74 -26.44
N GLY A 614 -24.27 -5.46 -26.80
CA GLY A 614 -24.42 -4.32 -25.90
C GLY A 614 -23.30 -4.18 -24.85
N GLN A 615 -22.32 -5.08 -24.82
CA GLN A 615 -21.20 -5.05 -23.88
C GLN A 615 -19.91 -4.54 -24.55
N PRO A 616 -19.13 -3.67 -23.87
CA PRO A 616 -17.85 -3.21 -24.40
C PRO A 616 -16.82 -4.36 -24.40
N LYS A 617 -16.26 -4.65 -25.56
CA LYS A 617 -15.09 -5.51 -25.74
C LYS A 617 -13.87 -4.65 -26.01
N VAL A 618 -12.83 -4.82 -25.20
CA VAL A 618 -11.52 -4.20 -25.40
C VAL A 618 -10.65 -5.11 -26.26
N GLY A 619 -10.08 -4.55 -27.32
CA GLY A 619 -9.15 -5.24 -28.22
C GLY A 619 -7.72 -4.89 -27.86
N ARG A 620 -7.12 -3.98 -28.62
CA ARG A 620 -5.76 -3.51 -28.40
C ARG A 620 -5.73 -2.31 -27.45
N VAL A 621 -4.81 -2.33 -26.50
CA VAL A 621 -4.50 -1.17 -25.64
C VAL A 621 -3.05 -0.77 -25.85
N ILE A 622 -2.83 0.48 -26.19
CA ILE A 622 -1.52 1.11 -26.26
C ILE A 622 -1.33 1.88 -24.97
N THR A 623 -0.21 1.67 -24.27
CA THR A 623 0.17 2.43 -23.07
C THR A 623 1.49 3.13 -23.32
N ALA A 624 1.56 4.42 -23.01
CA ALA A 624 2.76 5.25 -23.10
C ALA A 624 3.08 5.88 -21.74
#